data_AF-A0A7C5BFC5-F1
#
_entry.id   AF-A0A7C5BFC5-F1
#
_cell.length_a   1.000
_cell.length_b   1.000
_cell.length_c   1.000
_cell.angle_alpha   90.00
_cell.angle_beta   90.00
_cell.angle_gamma   90.00
#
_symmetry.space_group_name_H-M   'P 1'
#
loop_
_entity.id
_entity.type
_entity.pdbx_description
1 polymer ?
#
loop_
_entity_poly.entity_id
_entity_poly.type
_entity_poly.pdbx_seq_one_letter_code
_entity_poly.pdbx_strand_id
1 'polypeptide(L)'
;MKQIIKYLIVVAALTAVVFGGSKKIVVDLTKQEAYAYENGKLVYSGWISSGRAEFKTRTGRFRVLQKEKEHISNEWPKKEIKLKNGKKRVEVGGAKMPFMMRLTWSGIALHEGYTPNYPASHGCIRVAKGFAKKLYMWASVGTRVVVKGKAPKRVARSNKKFRYYYASKKSKGAKRLSKSSKWVNYYAKLSYKKLNKILRKKYRQKKYLLATKKYSYKKKVQKLKKIKWLVKIIKEAKHQKYLSKKSSLKKLAKAYRYRRLGLNKSSYPYQSQKLLINSRNWHLN
;
A
#
# COMPACT_ATOMS: atom_id res chain seq x y z
N MET A 1 -10.93 9.95 -42.86
CA MET A 1 -9.88 10.55 -42.00
C MET A 1 -9.87 10.07 -40.54
N LYS A 2 -10.98 10.09 -39.78
CA LYS A 2 -11.00 9.70 -38.35
C LYS A 2 -10.61 8.23 -38.06
N GLN A 3 -10.95 7.30 -38.96
CA GLN A 3 -10.56 5.88 -38.85
C GLN A 3 -9.06 5.64 -39.08
N ILE A 4 -8.46 6.32 -40.06
CA ILE A 4 -7.02 6.24 -40.36
C ILE A 4 -6.21 6.75 -39.15
N ILE A 5 -6.64 7.84 -38.52
CA ILE A 5 -6.00 8.38 -37.31
C ILE A 5 -6.10 7.40 -36.14
N LYS A 6 -7.26 6.74 -35.93
CA LYS A 6 -7.39 5.68 -34.92
C LYS A 6 -6.44 4.52 -35.19
N TYR A 7 -6.34 4.07 -36.43
CA TYR A 7 -5.45 2.98 -36.84
C TYR A 7 -3.98 3.34 -36.61
N LEU A 8 -3.56 4.54 -37.00
CA LEU A 8 -2.19 5.02 -36.77
C LEU A 8 -1.86 5.15 -35.28
N ILE A 9 -2.81 5.55 -34.43
CA ILE A 9 -2.62 5.58 -32.97
C ILE A 9 -2.48 4.16 -32.40
N VAL A 10 -3.28 3.20 -32.87
CA VAL A 10 -3.21 1.80 -32.44
C VAL A 10 -1.89 1.15 -32.89
N VAL A 11 -1.47 1.38 -34.14
CA VAL A 11 -0.19 0.90 -34.68
C VAL A 11 0.99 1.56 -33.96
N ALA A 12 0.95 2.87 -33.69
CA ALA A 12 1.98 3.57 -32.90
C ALA A 12 2.04 3.07 -31.44
N ALA A 13 0.90 2.72 -30.84
CA ALA A 13 0.85 2.15 -29.50
C ALA A 13 1.37 0.70 -29.46
N LEU A 14 1.02 -0.12 -30.45
CA LEU A 14 1.50 -1.50 -30.60
C LEU A 14 3.01 -1.52 -30.86
N THR A 15 3.50 -0.68 -31.78
CA THR A 15 4.94 -0.51 -32.01
C THR A 15 5.64 0.05 -30.77
N ALA A 16 5.06 0.97 -30.01
CA ALA A 16 5.65 1.42 -28.75
C ALA A 16 5.63 0.35 -27.64
N VAL A 17 4.82 -0.70 -27.74
CA VAL A 17 4.84 -1.85 -26.81
C VAL A 17 5.86 -2.89 -27.26
N VAL A 18 5.98 -3.13 -28.57
CA VAL A 18 6.93 -4.08 -29.16
C VAL A 18 8.36 -3.51 -29.17
N PHE A 19 8.51 -2.21 -29.43
CA PHE A 19 9.78 -1.46 -29.47
C PHE A 19 10.00 -0.55 -28.25
N GLY A 20 9.05 -0.49 -27.32
CA GLY A 20 9.22 0.19 -26.03
C GLY A 20 10.27 -0.54 -25.22
N GLY A 21 11.48 -0.01 -25.23
CA GLY A 21 12.64 -0.84 -24.94
C GLY A 21 12.56 -1.60 -23.62
N SER A 22 12.93 -2.89 -23.65
CA SER A 22 12.85 -3.78 -22.50
C SER A 22 13.89 -3.37 -21.44
N LYS A 23 13.44 -2.55 -20.48
CA LYS A 23 14.26 -2.12 -19.34
C LYS A 23 14.28 -3.21 -18.27
N LYS A 24 15.49 -3.59 -17.85
CA LYS A 24 15.73 -4.57 -16.79
C LYS A 24 16.89 -4.14 -15.90
N ILE A 25 16.71 -4.27 -14.59
CA ILE A 25 17.79 -4.15 -13.61
C ILE A 25 18.15 -5.56 -13.15
N VAL A 26 19.44 -5.87 -13.09
CA VAL A 26 19.97 -7.09 -12.49
C VAL A 26 20.84 -6.70 -11.32
N VAL A 27 20.53 -7.22 -10.15
CA VAL A 27 21.30 -7.05 -8.91
C VAL A 27 21.99 -8.38 -8.63
N ASP A 28 23.32 -8.36 -8.60
CA ASP A 28 24.16 -9.51 -8.31
C ASP A 28 24.71 -9.38 -6.88
N LEU A 29 24.15 -10.20 -5.98
CA LEU A 29 24.54 -10.20 -4.57
C LEU A 29 25.93 -10.79 -4.38
N THR A 30 26.38 -11.72 -5.23
CA THR A 30 27.71 -12.31 -5.12
C THR A 30 28.78 -11.24 -5.41
N LYS A 31 28.54 -10.40 -6.42
CA LYS A 31 29.47 -9.33 -6.81
C LYS A 31 29.26 -8.00 -6.08
N GLN A 32 28.15 -7.85 -5.36
CA GLN A 32 27.70 -6.57 -4.81
C GLN A 32 27.64 -5.47 -5.89
N GLU A 33 27.09 -5.81 -7.06
CA GLU A 33 26.92 -4.89 -8.19
C GLU A 33 25.48 -4.91 -8.73
N ALA A 34 25.07 -3.82 -9.37
CA ALA A 34 23.85 -3.77 -10.15
C ALA A 34 24.10 -3.28 -11.58
N TYR A 35 23.31 -3.81 -12.50
CA TYR A 35 23.41 -3.61 -13.94
C TYR A 35 22.05 -3.21 -14.49
N ALA A 36 21.98 -2.12 -15.24
CA ALA A 36 20.80 -1.65 -15.94
C ALA A 36 20.92 -1.96 -17.43
N TYR A 37 19.97 -2.71 -17.97
CA TYR A 37 19.90 -3.10 -19.37
C TYR A 37 18.69 -2.45 -20.05
N GLU A 38 18.89 -1.97 -21.27
CA GLU A 38 17.85 -1.48 -22.15
C GLU A 38 18.01 -2.18 -23.50
N ASN A 39 16.99 -2.93 -23.94
CA ASN A 39 17.05 -3.71 -25.18
C ASN A 39 18.23 -4.67 -25.25
N GLY A 40 18.49 -5.36 -24.13
CA GLY A 40 19.62 -6.30 -24.00
C GLY A 40 20.99 -5.64 -23.87
N LYS A 41 21.13 -4.32 -24.10
CA LYS A 41 22.40 -3.61 -23.96
C LYS A 41 22.57 -3.08 -22.56
N LEU A 42 23.74 -3.31 -21.96
CA LEU A 42 24.11 -2.68 -20.68
C LEU A 42 24.15 -1.17 -20.87
N VAL A 43 23.48 -0.40 -20.03
CA VAL A 43 23.46 1.07 -20.06
C VAL A 43 24.21 1.66 -18.87
N TYR A 44 23.97 1.10 -17.68
CA TYR A 44 24.63 1.50 -16.45
C TYR A 44 25.07 0.30 -15.63
N SER A 45 26.20 0.44 -14.93
CA SER A 45 26.58 -0.46 -13.85
C SER A 45 27.14 0.31 -12.67
N GLY A 46 27.09 -0.29 -11.48
CA GLY A 46 27.70 0.27 -10.29
C GLY A 46 27.54 -0.58 -9.05
N TRP A 47 28.28 -0.18 -8.02
CA TRP A 47 28.29 -0.86 -6.73
C TRP A 47 26.96 -0.76 -5.99
N ILE A 48 26.65 -1.85 -5.29
CA ILE A 48 25.60 -1.90 -4.28
C ILE A 48 26.16 -2.34 -2.92
N SER A 49 25.33 -2.27 -1.89
CA SER A 49 25.51 -3.01 -0.65
C SER A 49 24.17 -3.55 -0.18
N SER A 50 24.06 -4.88 -0.20
CA SER A 50 22.87 -5.64 0.18
C SER A 50 22.76 -5.88 1.69
N GLY A 51 21.76 -6.66 2.09
CA GLY A 51 21.47 -7.01 3.46
C GLY A 51 22.52 -7.90 4.11
N ARG A 52 22.88 -7.60 5.37
CA ARG A 52 23.78 -8.42 6.19
C ARG A 52 23.17 -9.79 6.51
N ALA A 53 23.95 -10.70 7.09
CA ALA A 53 23.55 -12.10 7.32
C ALA A 53 22.20 -12.26 8.06
N GLU A 54 21.92 -11.41 9.05
CA GLU A 54 20.66 -11.37 9.81
C GLU A 54 19.49 -10.77 9.01
N PHE A 55 19.77 -9.95 8.01
CA PHE A 55 18.79 -9.18 7.23
C PHE A 55 18.97 -9.40 5.73
N LYS A 56 19.03 -10.67 5.30
CA LYS A 56 19.37 -11.03 3.91
C LYS A 56 18.44 -10.36 2.90
N THR A 57 19.02 -9.78 1.85
CA THR A 57 18.24 -9.31 0.70
C THR A 57 17.65 -10.52 -0.04
N ARG A 58 16.32 -10.52 -0.21
CA ARG A 58 15.61 -11.61 -0.90
C ARG A 58 15.97 -11.67 -2.39
N THR A 59 16.34 -12.85 -2.87
CA THR A 59 16.54 -13.12 -4.31
C THR A 59 15.19 -13.29 -5.02
N GLY A 60 15.21 -13.23 -6.35
CA GLY A 60 14.03 -13.49 -7.18
C GLY A 60 13.76 -12.41 -8.22
N ARG A 61 12.54 -12.44 -8.77
CA ARG A 61 12.07 -11.53 -9.81
C ARG A 61 11.08 -10.55 -9.19
N PHE A 62 11.35 -9.26 -9.40
CA PHE A 62 10.59 -8.15 -8.85
C PHE A 62 10.28 -7.14 -9.95
N ARG A 63 9.48 -6.13 -9.59
CA ARG A 63 9.25 -4.94 -10.39
C ARG A 63 9.37 -3.71 -9.49
N VAL A 64 9.74 -2.58 -10.09
CA VAL A 64 9.67 -1.29 -9.38
C VAL A 64 8.20 -0.95 -9.15
N LEU A 65 7.75 -1.03 -7.91
CA LEU A 65 6.35 -0.78 -7.50
C LEU A 65 6.08 0.71 -7.30
N GLN A 66 7.05 1.41 -6.72
CA GLN A 66 6.95 2.83 -6.37
C GLN A 66 8.32 3.48 -6.51
N LYS A 67 8.30 4.78 -6.79
CA LYS A 67 9.49 5.63 -6.83
C LYS A 67 9.27 6.86 -5.98
N GLU A 68 10.25 7.21 -5.16
CA GLU A 68 10.24 8.43 -4.37
C GLU A 68 11.66 9.00 -4.29
N LYS A 69 11.80 10.29 -4.60
CA LYS A 69 13.11 10.94 -4.63
C LYS A 69 13.67 11.13 -3.23
N GLU A 70 12.81 11.47 -2.28
CA GLU A 70 13.15 11.79 -0.89
C GLU A 70 12.31 10.91 0.03
N HIS A 71 12.68 9.63 0.11
CA HIS A 71 11.99 8.69 0.99
C HIS A 71 12.65 8.67 2.38
N ILE A 72 11.83 8.51 3.41
CA ILE A 72 12.27 8.28 4.78
C ILE A 72 11.66 6.95 5.24
N SER A 73 12.48 6.07 5.81
CA SER A 73 12.01 4.80 6.34
C SER A 73 11.17 5.02 7.59
N ASN A 74 10.04 4.32 7.68
CA ASN A 74 9.20 4.30 8.89
C ASN A 74 9.70 3.28 9.93
N GLU A 75 10.55 2.33 9.52
CA GLU A 75 10.94 1.19 10.37
C GLU A 75 12.40 1.27 10.83
N TRP A 76 13.26 1.96 10.09
CA TRP A 76 14.70 2.01 10.35
C TRP A 76 15.22 3.46 10.45
N PRO A 77 16.24 3.73 11.28
CA PRO A 77 16.85 2.81 12.24
C PRO A 77 15.89 2.42 13.38
N LYS A 78 16.24 1.35 14.10
CA LYS A 78 15.65 1.01 15.40
C LYS A 78 16.72 1.33 16.46
N LYS A 79 16.49 2.36 17.28
CA LYS A 79 17.44 2.86 18.27
C LYS A 79 16.87 2.67 19.67
N GLU A 80 17.52 1.85 20.48
CA GLU A 80 17.21 1.81 21.91
C GLU A 80 17.73 3.09 22.58
N ILE A 81 16.89 3.72 23.38
CA ILE A 81 17.24 4.88 24.19
C ILE A 81 16.80 4.66 25.63
N LYS A 82 17.62 5.14 26.56
CA LYS A 82 17.34 5.12 27.99
C LYS A 82 16.59 6.40 28.37
N LEU A 83 15.46 6.23 29.02
CA LEU A 83 14.65 7.32 29.56
C LEU A 83 15.20 7.77 30.92
N LYS A 84 14.89 9.00 31.30
CA LYS A 84 15.31 9.59 32.59
C LYS A 84 14.86 8.75 33.81
N ASN A 85 13.73 8.07 33.70
CA ASN A 85 13.19 7.16 34.72
C ASN A 85 13.80 5.75 34.68
N GLY A 86 14.92 5.56 33.98
CA GLY A 86 15.61 4.26 33.86
C GLY A 86 14.99 3.29 32.84
N LYS A 87 13.77 3.53 32.34
CA LYS A 87 13.11 2.66 31.36
C LYS A 87 13.77 2.75 29.98
N LYS A 88 13.73 1.66 29.21
CA LYS A 88 14.21 1.62 27.83
C LYS A 88 13.04 1.76 26.84
N ARG A 89 13.22 2.51 25.77
CA ARG A 89 12.30 2.55 24.62
C ARG A 89 13.07 2.41 23.31
N VAL A 90 12.43 1.85 22.29
CA VAL A 90 13.00 1.76 20.94
C VAL A 90 12.34 2.83 20.07
N GLU A 91 13.13 3.80 19.62
CA GLU A 91 12.73 4.73 18.56
C GLU A 91 12.89 4.04 17.21
N VAL A 92 11.92 4.21 16.31
CA VAL A 92 11.90 3.57 15.00
C VAL A 92 11.76 4.61 13.89
N GLY A 93 12.42 4.36 12.76
CA GLY A 93 12.30 5.20 11.57
C GLY A 93 13.31 6.36 11.51
N GLY A 94 13.23 7.14 10.43
CA GLY A 94 14.06 8.33 10.21
C GLY A 94 15.25 8.12 9.27
N ALA A 95 15.53 6.90 8.81
CA ALA A 95 16.59 6.66 7.83
C ALA A 95 16.22 7.28 6.46
N LYS A 96 17.06 8.21 5.99
CA LYS A 96 16.92 8.76 4.63
C LYS A 96 17.27 7.68 3.60
N MET A 97 16.39 7.52 2.61
CA MET A 97 16.53 6.60 1.48
C MET A 97 16.34 7.38 0.16
N PRO A 98 17.30 8.22 -0.25
CA PRO A 98 17.15 9.01 -1.46
C PRO A 98 17.02 8.13 -2.71
N PHE A 99 16.28 8.60 -3.72
CA PHE A 99 16.08 7.88 -4.99
C PHE A 99 15.54 6.45 -4.80
N MET A 100 14.62 6.27 -3.87
CA MET A 100 14.03 4.98 -3.52
C MET A 100 13.19 4.42 -4.68
N MET A 101 13.41 3.14 -4.97
CA MET A 101 12.65 2.31 -5.89
C MET A 101 12.20 1.04 -5.16
N ARG A 102 10.93 1.02 -4.75
CA ARG A 102 10.33 -0.08 -3.97
C ARG A 102 10.19 -1.35 -4.81
N LEU A 103 10.57 -2.49 -4.26
CA LEU A 103 10.47 -3.81 -4.88
C LEU A 103 9.40 -4.70 -4.24
N THR A 104 9.15 -4.53 -2.95
CA THR A 104 8.13 -5.28 -2.21
C THR A 104 7.22 -4.35 -1.40
N TRP A 105 6.00 -4.81 -1.16
CA TRP A 105 5.09 -4.12 -0.23
C TRP A 105 5.60 -4.14 1.21
N SER A 106 6.40 -5.16 1.57
CA SER A 106 7.06 -5.28 2.87
C SER A 106 8.22 -4.29 3.11
N GLY A 107 8.57 -3.44 2.16
CA GLY A 107 9.59 -2.39 2.40
C GLY A 107 10.93 -2.55 1.70
N ILE A 108 11.21 -3.67 1.03
CA ILE A 108 12.49 -3.87 0.34
C ILE A 108 12.55 -2.96 -0.90
N ALA A 109 13.62 -2.18 -1.01
CA ALA A 109 13.82 -1.20 -2.08
C ALA A 109 15.28 -1.11 -2.53
N LEU A 110 15.51 -0.60 -3.74
CA LEU A 110 16.80 0.02 -4.09
C LEU A 110 16.76 1.49 -3.66
N HIS A 111 17.83 2.02 -3.10
CA HIS A 111 17.93 3.46 -2.79
C HIS A 111 19.40 3.88 -2.69
N GLU A 112 19.67 5.17 -2.74
CA GLU A 112 21.01 5.70 -2.50
C GLU A 112 21.47 5.41 -1.07
N GLY A 113 22.73 5.00 -0.91
CA GLY A 113 23.33 4.84 0.40
C GLY A 113 24.83 4.53 0.34
N TYR A 114 25.46 4.47 1.52
CA TYR A 114 26.83 4.02 1.64
C TYR A 114 26.96 2.57 1.15
N THR A 115 27.97 2.31 0.31
CA THR A 115 28.21 1.00 -0.30
C THR A 115 29.60 0.52 0.07
N PRO A 116 29.78 -0.12 1.24
CA PRO A 116 31.04 -0.80 1.55
C PRO A 116 31.21 -2.03 0.65
N ASN A 117 32.39 -2.64 0.67
CA ASN A 117 32.68 -3.86 -0.08
C ASN A 117 32.13 -5.14 0.59
N TYR A 118 31.03 -5.01 1.34
CA TYR A 118 30.34 -6.10 2.01
C TYR A 118 28.84 -5.77 2.20
N PRO A 119 27.99 -6.77 2.45
CA PRO A 119 26.58 -6.56 2.78
C PRO A 119 26.44 -5.90 4.15
N ALA A 120 25.74 -4.77 4.23
CA ALA A 120 25.63 -4.00 5.47
C ALA A 120 24.31 -3.22 5.60
N SER A 121 23.28 -3.57 4.83
CA SER A 121 21.94 -3.01 5.02
C SER A 121 21.05 -3.93 5.87
N HIS A 122 19.85 -3.44 6.19
CA HIS A 122 18.77 -4.20 6.82
C HIS A 122 17.81 -4.82 5.78
N GLY A 123 18.34 -5.29 4.65
CA GLY A 123 17.59 -6.01 3.61
C GLY A 123 17.37 -5.21 2.31
N CYS A 124 17.31 -3.89 2.39
CA CYS A 124 17.28 -3.02 1.21
C CYS A 124 18.59 -3.10 0.40
N ILE A 125 18.57 -2.68 -0.85
CA ILE A 125 19.76 -2.64 -1.71
C ILE A 125 20.24 -1.19 -1.77
N ARG A 126 21.31 -0.89 -1.02
CA ARG A 126 21.95 0.43 -1.10
C ARG A 126 22.70 0.52 -2.42
N VAL A 127 22.51 1.60 -3.15
CA VAL A 127 23.12 1.87 -4.45
C VAL A 127 24.05 3.06 -4.28
N ALA A 128 25.24 2.98 -4.86
CA ALA A 128 26.24 4.01 -4.70
C ALA A 128 25.78 5.39 -5.23
N LYS A 129 26.25 6.46 -4.59
CA LYS A 129 25.83 7.85 -4.84
C LYS A 129 25.98 8.25 -6.30
N GLY A 130 24.97 8.89 -6.87
CA GLY A 130 24.98 9.30 -8.28
C GLY A 130 24.60 8.18 -9.26
N PHE A 131 24.98 6.92 -9.04
CA PHE A 131 24.37 5.80 -9.76
C PHE A 131 22.92 5.60 -9.36
N ALA A 132 22.60 5.73 -8.07
CA ALA A 132 21.22 5.72 -7.60
C ALA A 132 20.35 6.75 -8.35
N LYS A 133 20.82 8.00 -8.47
CA LYS A 133 20.14 9.07 -9.23
C LYS A 133 19.94 8.70 -10.70
N LYS A 134 20.99 8.21 -11.38
CA LYS A 134 20.91 7.81 -12.80
C LYS A 134 19.94 6.65 -13.01
N LEU A 135 20.06 5.61 -12.18
CA LEU A 135 19.19 4.43 -12.22
C LEU A 135 17.73 4.80 -11.95
N TYR A 136 17.50 5.66 -10.95
CA TYR A 136 16.18 6.20 -10.64
C TYR A 136 15.61 6.99 -11.81
N MET A 137 16.36 7.88 -12.44
CA MET A 137 15.85 8.66 -13.58
C MET A 137 15.57 7.78 -14.81
N TRP A 138 16.38 6.75 -15.03
CA TRP A 138 16.26 5.84 -16.17
C TRP A 138 15.12 4.83 -16.01
N ALA A 139 14.90 4.29 -14.81
CA ALA A 139 13.88 3.29 -14.55
C ALA A 139 12.48 3.91 -14.43
N SER A 140 11.47 3.22 -14.96
CA SER A 140 10.04 3.54 -14.74
C SER A 140 9.44 2.63 -13.67
N VAL A 141 8.31 3.03 -13.07
CA VAL A 141 7.45 2.08 -12.34
C VAL A 141 7.07 0.95 -13.30
N GLY A 142 7.16 -0.30 -12.83
CA GLY A 142 6.98 -1.51 -13.63
C GLY A 142 8.26 -2.10 -14.22
N THR A 143 9.39 -1.37 -14.20
CA THR A 143 10.71 -1.88 -14.66
C THR A 143 11.04 -3.19 -13.94
N ARG A 144 11.43 -4.21 -14.70
CA ARG A 144 11.78 -5.52 -14.15
C ARG A 144 13.09 -5.42 -13.37
N VAL A 145 13.12 -6.04 -12.19
CA VAL A 145 14.32 -6.15 -11.36
C VAL A 145 14.55 -7.63 -11.04
N VAL A 146 15.76 -8.12 -11.26
CA VAL A 146 16.15 -9.50 -10.92
C VAL A 146 17.24 -9.42 -9.88
N VAL A 147 17.02 -10.03 -8.73
CA VAL A 147 18.03 -10.15 -7.67
C VAL A 147 18.51 -11.59 -7.64
N LYS A 148 19.82 -11.80 -7.80
CA LYS A 148 20.43 -13.13 -7.91
C LYS A 148 21.72 -13.24 -7.09
N GLY A 149 22.18 -14.47 -6.91
CA GLY A 149 23.42 -14.76 -6.20
C GLY A 149 23.26 -14.82 -4.68
N LYS A 150 24.37 -15.06 -3.98
CA LYS A 150 24.45 -15.15 -2.52
C LYS A 150 25.48 -14.15 -2.03
N ALA A 151 25.06 -13.30 -1.10
CA ALA A 151 25.90 -12.24 -0.58
C ALA A 151 27.11 -12.80 0.19
N PRO A 152 28.36 -12.47 -0.17
CA PRO A 152 29.55 -12.95 0.53
C PRO A 152 29.83 -12.11 1.79
N LYS A 153 30.74 -12.57 2.66
CA LYS A 153 31.21 -11.76 3.81
C LYS A 153 31.91 -10.48 3.35
N ARG A 154 32.68 -10.54 2.27
CA ARG A 154 33.38 -9.41 1.65
C ARG A 154 33.60 -9.66 0.16
N VAL A 155 33.72 -8.59 -0.61
CA VAL A 155 34.07 -8.62 -2.04
C VAL A 155 35.37 -7.87 -2.24
N ALA A 156 36.32 -8.45 -3.00
CA ALA A 156 37.49 -7.74 -3.47
C ALA A 156 37.06 -6.68 -4.50
N ARG A 157 37.38 -5.40 -4.26
CA ARG A 157 37.12 -4.34 -5.24
C ARG A 157 38.37 -4.17 -6.08
N SER A 158 38.38 -4.71 -7.30
CA SER A 158 39.56 -4.72 -8.17
C SER A 158 39.95 -3.34 -8.74
N ASN A 159 39.29 -2.24 -8.38
CA ASN A 159 39.79 -0.89 -8.66
C ASN A 159 39.00 0.21 -7.92
N LYS A 160 39.70 1.14 -7.27
CA LYS A 160 39.12 2.35 -6.62
C LYS A 160 38.40 3.27 -7.62
N LYS A 161 38.65 3.11 -8.92
CA LYS A 161 38.07 3.88 -10.04
C LYS A 161 36.90 3.17 -10.75
N PHE A 162 36.00 2.49 -10.03
CA PHE A 162 34.72 2.08 -10.64
C PHE A 162 33.83 3.32 -10.86
N ARG A 163 34.21 4.13 -11.86
CA ARG A 163 33.37 5.14 -12.49
C ARG A 163 32.21 4.38 -13.11
N TYR A 164 30.99 4.66 -12.67
CA TYR A 164 29.77 4.09 -13.24
C TYR A 164 29.87 4.01 -14.76
N TYR A 165 29.90 2.79 -15.31
CA TYR A 165 30.10 2.61 -16.74
C TYR A 165 28.84 3.10 -17.46
N TYR A 166 28.99 4.10 -18.31
CA TYR A 166 27.96 4.47 -19.28
C TYR A 166 28.37 3.84 -20.61
N ALA A 167 27.67 2.80 -21.04
CA ALA A 167 28.05 2.05 -22.23
C ALA A 167 27.92 2.84 -23.55
N SER A 168 27.51 4.11 -23.52
CA SER A 168 27.39 4.91 -24.74
C SER A 168 28.72 5.47 -25.27
N LYS A 169 29.85 5.31 -24.56
CA LYS A 169 31.13 5.95 -24.95
C LYS A 169 32.13 5.06 -25.70
N LYS A 170 31.77 3.84 -26.13
CA LYS A 170 32.73 2.93 -26.78
C LYS A 170 32.20 2.15 -28.00
N SER A 171 31.45 2.79 -28.91
CA SER A 171 31.19 2.25 -30.25
C SER A 171 31.59 3.26 -31.33
N LYS A 172 32.87 3.25 -31.73
CA LYS A 172 33.39 4.03 -32.87
C LYS A 172 32.71 3.69 -34.22
N GLY A 173 31.89 2.62 -34.29
CA GLY A 173 31.11 2.24 -35.49
C GLY A 173 29.67 2.77 -35.58
N ALA A 174 29.11 3.44 -34.56
CA ALA A 174 27.70 3.87 -34.58
C ALA A 174 27.45 5.24 -35.25
N LYS A 175 28.48 5.89 -35.81
CA LYS A 175 28.38 7.22 -36.43
C LYS A 175 27.67 7.23 -37.79
N ARG A 176 27.45 6.07 -38.43
CA ARG A 176 26.90 6.01 -39.81
C ARG A 176 25.36 5.99 -39.90
N LEU A 177 24.64 5.96 -38.76
CA LEU A 177 23.16 5.95 -38.74
C LEU A 177 22.50 7.20 -38.09
N SER A 178 23.24 8.29 -37.86
CA SER A 178 22.80 9.38 -36.96
C SER A 178 22.17 10.62 -37.60
N LYS A 179 21.79 10.62 -38.89
CA LYS A 179 21.02 11.74 -39.47
C LYS A 179 19.49 11.50 -39.43
N SER A 180 19.02 10.27 -39.65
CA SER A 180 17.58 9.92 -39.58
C SER A 180 17.04 9.80 -38.14
N SER A 181 17.90 9.47 -37.16
CA SER A 181 17.49 9.20 -35.78
C SER A 181 17.24 10.44 -34.90
N LYS A 182 17.63 11.65 -35.32
CA LYS A 182 17.36 12.89 -34.57
C LYS A 182 15.87 13.24 -34.57
N TRP A 183 15.22 13.17 -35.72
CA TRP A 183 13.79 13.48 -35.88
C TRP A 183 12.91 12.43 -35.20
N VAL A 184 13.22 11.15 -35.37
CA VAL A 184 12.51 10.04 -34.69
C VAL A 184 12.59 10.19 -33.18
N ASN A 185 13.77 10.53 -32.62
CA ASN A 185 13.93 10.75 -31.19
C ASN A 185 13.24 12.02 -30.68
N TYR A 186 13.13 13.07 -31.48
CA TYR A 186 12.43 14.31 -31.13
C TYR A 186 10.92 14.08 -31.05
N TYR A 187 10.32 13.47 -32.08
CA TYR A 187 8.89 13.15 -32.10
C TYR A 187 8.52 12.07 -31.08
N ALA A 188 9.38 11.07 -30.84
CA ALA A 188 9.17 10.09 -29.77
C ALA A 188 9.22 10.74 -28.38
N LYS A 189 10.12 11.69 -28.12
CA LYS A 189 10.17 12.45 -26.86
C LYS A 189 8.95 13.35 -26.66
N LEU A 190 8.50 14.03 -27.71
CA LEU A 190 7.29 14.86 -27.68
C LEU A 190 6.03 14.01 -27.43
N SER A 191 5.90 12.90 -28.16
CA SER A 191 4.83 11.92 -27.99
C SER A 191 4.83 11.35 -26.56
N TYR A 192 6.00 10.96 -26.03
CA TYR A 192 6.15 10.46 -24.67
C TYR A 192 5.80 11.50 -23.59
N LYS A 193 6.21 12.77 -23.75
CA LYS A 193 5.82 13.87 -22.84
C LYS A 193 4.31 14.09 -22.85
N LYS A 194 3.68 14.08 -24.03
CA LYS A 194 2.23 14.26 -24.22
C LYS A 194 1.44 13.09 -23.62
N LEU A 195 1.86 11.86 -23.88
CA LEU A 195 1.28 10.63 -23.32
C LEU A 195 1.42 10.58 -21.79
N ASN A 196 2.58 10.93 -21.24
CA ASN A 196 2.76 10.99 -19.78
C ASN A 196 1.90 12.05 -19.12
N LYS A 197 1.67 13.20 -19.77
CA LYS A 197 0.75 14.24 -19.28
C LYS A 197 -0.69 13.68 -19.19
N ILE A 198 -1.12 12.94 -20.22
CA ILE A 198 -2.44 12.29 -20.26
C ILE A 198 -2.56 11.19 -19.20
N LEU A 199 -1.56 10.30 -19.09
CA LEU A 199 -1.54 9.23 -18.10
C LEU A 199 -1.56 9.77 -16.66
N ARG A 200 -0.81 10.84 -16.37
CA ARG A 200 -0.86 11.53 -15.07
C ARG A 200 -2.24 12.13 -14.79
N LYS A 201 -2.90 12.71 -15.80
CA LYS A 201 -4.27 13.25 -15.66
C LYS A 201 -5.26 12.12 -15.38
N LYS A 202 -5.21 11.01 -16.13
CA LYS A 202 -6.05 9.82 -15.90
C LYS A 202 -5.79 9.17 -14.55
N TYR A 203 -4.54 9.08 -14.11
CA TYR A 203 -4.19 8.55 -12.79
C TYR A 203 -4.71 9.44 -11.65
N ARG A 204 -4.59 10.78 -11.77
CA ARG A 204 -5.19 11.73 -10.82
C ARG A 204 -6.70 11.60 -10.76
N GLN A 205 -7.38 11.50 -11.93
CA GLN A 205 -8.82 11.25 -11.99
C GLN A 205 -9.22 9.93 -11.35
N LYS A 206 -8.50 8.83 -11.63
CA LYS A 206 -8.75 7.51 -11.01
C LYS A 206 -8.54 7.56 -9.49
N LYS A 207 -7.51 8.26 -9.01
CA LYS A 207 -7.25 8.46 -7.58
C LYS A 207 -8.36 9.27 -6.92
N TYR A 208 -8.85 10.32 -7.57
CA TYR A 208 -9.98 11.12 -7.10
C TYR A 208 -11.28 10.29 -7.05
N LEU A 209 -11.59 9.53 -8.11
CA LEU A 209 -12.73 8.60 -8.16
C LEU A 209 -12.67 7.51 -7.08
N LEU A 210 -11.49 6.97 -6.78
CA LEU A 210 -11.31 6.01 -5.69
C LEU A 210 -11.51 6.67 -4.33
N ALA A 211 -11.04 7.91 -4.15
CA ALA A 211 -11.24 8.67 -2.92
C ALA A 211 -12.73 9.02 -2.70
N THR A 212 -13.45 9.44 -3.75
CA THR A 212 -14.89 9.74 -3.66
C THR A 212 -15.72 8.47 -3.44
N LYS A 213 -15.38 7.35 -4.09
CA LYS A 213 -15.99 6.03 -3.80
C LYS A 213 -15.73 5.61 -2.34
N LYS A 214 -14.51 5.78 -1.82
CA LYS A 214 -14.17 5.48 -0.42
C LYS A 214 -14.94 6.38 0.56
N TYR A 215 -15.10 7.66 0.23
CA TYR A 215 -15.88 8.61 1.04
C TYR A 215 -17.39 8.27 1.05
N SER A 216 -17.96 7.97 -0.12
CA SER A 216 -19.36 7.52 -0.26
C SER A 216 -19.61 6.21 0.50
N TYR A 217 -18.69 5.24 0.39
CA TYR A 217 -18.74 4.00 1.16
C TYR A 217 -18.70 4.24 2.68
N LYS A 218 -17.83 5.15 3.15
CA LYS A 218 -17.76 5.53 4.57
C LYS A 218 -19.09 6.12 5.08
N LYS A 219 -19.76 6.98 4.29
CA LYS A 219 -21.10 7.50 4.60
C LYS A 219 -22.16 6.39 4.64
N LYS A 220 -22.16 5.45 3.68
CA LYS A 220 -23.07 4.28 3.70
C LYS A 220 -22.89 3.41 4.94
N VAL A 221 -21.65 3.13 5.32
CA VAL A 221 -21.34 2.36 6.54
C VAL A 221 -21.79 3.09 7.81
N GLN A 222 -21.61 4.41 7.90
CA GLN A 222 -22.11 5.21 9.03
C GLN A 222 -23.65 5.20 9.11
N LYS A 223 -24.34 5.34 7.96
CA LYS A 223 -25.81 5.25 7.89
C LYS A 223 -26.30 3.86 8.35
N LEU A 224 -25.65 2.79 7.90
CA LEU A 224 -25.95 1.41 8.33
C LEU A 224 -25.71 1.19 9.82
N LYS A 225 -24.64 1.75 10.39
CA LYS A 225 -24.39 1.71 11.84
C LYS A 225 -25.50 2.41 12.62
N LYS A 226 -25.96 3.58 12.16
CA LYS A 226 -27.07 4.32 12.77
C LYS A 226 -28.37 3.52 12.72
N ILE A 227 -28.68 2.91 11.57
CA ILE A 227 -29.88 2.05 11.41
C ILE A 227 -29.80 0.84 12.34
N LYS A 228 -28.66 0.12 12.40
CA LYS A 228 -28.49 -1.03 13.30
C LYS A 228 -28.65 -0.65 14.77
N TRP A 229 -28.14 0.51 15.17
CA TRP A 229 -28.30 1.02 16.53
C TRP A 229 -29.77 1.37 16.85
N LEU A 230 -30.49 2.04 15.93
CA LEU A 230 -31.92 2.32 16.10
C LEU A 230 -32.77 1.04 16.20
N VAL A 231 -32.48 0.03 15.38
CA VAL A 231 -33.14 -1.28 15.45
C VAL A 231 -32.91 -1.95 16.80
N LYS A 232 -31.69 -1.84 17.36
CA LYS A 232 -31.37 -2.34 18.70
C LYS A 232 -32.22 -1.65 19.78
N ILE A 233 -32.32 -0.33 19.74
CA ILE A 233 -33.16 0.45 20.67
C ILE A 233 -34.63 0.04 20.58
N ILE A 234 -35.17 -0.09 19.37
CA ILE A 234 -36.57 -0.50 19.18
C ILE A 234 -36.80 -1.90 19.74
N LYS A 235 -35.87 -2.84 19.55
CA LYS A 235 -35.94 -4.18 20.13
C LYS A 235 -35.90 -4.15 21.66
N GLU A 236 -35.02 -3.35 22.24
CA GLU A 236 -34.92 -3.17 23.70
C GLU A 236 -36.18 -2.55 24.29
N ALA A 237 -36.74 -1.51 23.66
CA ALA A 237 -38.00 -0.88 24.07
C ALA A 237 -39.19 -1.84 23.98
N LYS A 238 -39.29 -2.63 22.89
CA LYS A 238 -40.31 -3.69 22.75
C LYS A 238 -40.15 -4.77 23.82
N HIS A 239 -38.91 -5.17 24.13
CA HIS A 239 -38.62 -6.15 25.18
C HIS A 239 -39.00 -5.62 26.57
N GLN A 240 -38.69 -4.35 26.89
CA GLN A 240 -39.12 -3.72 28.14
C GLN A 240 -40.64 -3.63 28.26
N LYS A 241 -41.35 -3.27 27.18
CA LYS A 241 -42.82 -3.26 27.14
C LYS A 241 -43.43 -4.66 27.30
N TYR A 242 -42.78 -5.68 26.74
CA TYR A 242 -43.18 -7.08 26.95
C TYR A 242 -42.98 -7.51 28.42
N LEU A 243 -41.84 -7.17 29.03
CA LEU A 243 -41.56 -7.48 30.43
C LEU A 243 -42.54 -6.79 31.39
N SER A 244 -42.89 -5.52 31.14
CA SER A 244 -43.88 -4.81 31.96
C SER A 244 -45.27 -5.45 31.84
N LYS A 245 -45.71 -5.80 30.63
CA LYS A 245 -46.99 -6.50 30.40
C LYS A 245 -47.01 -7.89 31.06
N LYS A 246 -45.90 -8.65 30.97
CA LYS A 246 -45.75 -9.97 31.62
C LYS A 246 -45.77 -9.87 33.15
N SER A 247 -45.17 -8.83 33.73
CA SER A 247 -45.24 -8.55 35.17
C SER A 247 -46.67 -8.26 35.62
N SER A 248 -47.40 -7.40 34.90
CA SER A 248 -48.81 -7.11 35.19
C SER A 248 -49.72 -8.34 35.08
N LEU A 249 -49.51 -9.19 34.07
CA LEU A 249 -50.24 -10.46 33.92
C LEU A 249 -49.96 -11.44 35.07
N LYS A 250 -48.70 -11.55 35.52
CA LYS A 250 -48.36 -12.37 36.70
C LYS A 250 -49.06 -11.87 37.97
N LYS A 251 -49.13 -10.55 38.17
CA LYS A 251 -49.86 -9.94 39.31
C LYS A 251 -51.35 -10.24 39.24
N LEU A 252 -51.97 -10.11 38.06
CA LEU A 252 -53.37 -10.48 37.81
C LEU A 252 -53.63 -11.97 38.07
N ALA A 253 -52.81 -12.87 37.53
CA ALA A 253 -52.94 -14.31 37.75
C ALA A 253 -52.82 -14.69 39.23
N LYS A 254 -51.92 -14.05 39.97
CA LYS A 254 -51.78 -14.23 41.42
C LYS A 254 -53.03 -13.72 42.16
N ALA A 255 -53.59 -12.57 41.77
CA ALA A 255 -54.83 -12.04 42.31
C ALA A 255 -56.03 -12.98 42.07
N TYR A 256 -56.15 -13.54 40.87
CA TYR A 256 -57.17 -14.56 40.54
C TYR A 256 -57.00 -15.83 41.37
N ARG A 257 -55.76 -16.30 41.59
CA ARG A 257 -55.49 -17.48 42.44
C ARG A 257 -55.92 -17.22 43.89
N TYR A 258 -55.63 -16.06 44.46
CA TYR A 258 -56.09 -15.71 45.80
C TYR A 258 -57.62 -15.64 45.91
N ARG A 259 -58.31 -15.13 44.87
CA ARG A 259 -59.78 -15.11 44.81
C ARG A 259 -60.36 -16.53 44.74
N ARG A 260 -59.76 -17.43 43.96
CA ARG A 260 -60.21 -18.83 43.84
C ARG A 260 -60.05 -19.61 45.16
N LEU A 261 -59.07 -19.25 45.99
CA LEU A 261 -58.82 -19.87 47.29
C LEU A 261 -59.71 -19.30 48.42
N GLY A 262 -60.69 -18.43 48.11
CA GLY A 262 -61.64 -17.90 49.10
C GLY A 262 -61.06 -16.89 50.10
N LEU A 263 -59.83 -16.43 49.86
CA LEU A 263 -59.15 -15.50 50.78
C LEU A 263 -59.78 -14.11 50.71
N ASN A 264 -59.98 -13.48 51.88
CA ASN A 264 -60.64 -12.17 52.01
C ASN A 264 -59.82 -11.06 51.29
N LYS A 265 -60.51 -10.05 50.74
CA LYS A 265 -59.91 -9.00 49.89
C LYS A 265 -58.82 -8.20 50.59
N SER A 266 -58.93 -8.01 51.90
CA SER A 266 -57.93 -7.32 52.74
C SER A 266 -56.58 -8.04 52.76
N SER A 267 -56.56 -9.36 52.53
CA SER A 267 -55.33 -10.18 52.49
C SER A 267 -54.56 -10.09 51.17
N TYR A 268 -55.12 -9.43 50.14
CA TYR A 268 -54.43 -9.25 48.87
C TYR A 268 -53.39 -8.13 48.97
N PRO A 269 -52.18 -8.28 48.40
CA PRO A 269 -51.23 -7.17 48.31
C PRO A 269 -51.87 -5.98 47.58
N TYR A 270 -51.71 -4.75 48.10
CA TYR A 270 -52.37 -3.52 47.63
C TYR A 270 -52.36 -3.34 46.09
N GLN A 271 -51.24 -3.66 45.43
CA GLN A 271 -51.13 -3.57 43.97
C GLN A 271 -52.03 -4.56 43.20
N SER A 272 -52.37 -5.69 43.80
CA SER A 272 -53.28 -6.70 43.24
C SER A 272 -54.75 -6.28 43.39
N GLN A 273 -55.08 -5.56 44.46
CA GLN A 273 -56.41 -5.01 44.70
C GLN A 273 -56.77 -3.97 43.63
N LYS A 274 -55.86 -3.01 43.35
CA LYS A 274 -56.05 -1.98 42.30
C LYS A 274 -56.29 -2.56 40.89
N LEU A 275 -55.59 -3.65 40.54
CA LEU A 275 -55.71 -4.28 39.22
C LEU A 275 -57.05 -5.00 39.03
N LEU A 276 -57.60 -5.64 40.08
CA LEU A 276 -58.92 -6.29 40.02
C LEU A 276 -60.07 -5.27 39.87
N ILE A 277 -59.94 -4.10 40.50
CA ILE A 277 -60.93 -3.01 40.39
C ILE A 277 -60.96 -2.49 38.94
N ASN A 278 -59.81 -2.24 38.32
CA ASN A 278 -59.75 -1.75 36.95
C ASN A 278 -60.12 -2.80 35.89
N SER A 279 -59.96 -4.10 36.15
CA SER A 279 -60.36 -5.15 35.19
C SER A 279 -61.88 -5.29 35.00
N ARG A 280 -62.71 -4.74 35.91
CA ARG A 280 -64.17 -4.72 35.73
C ARG A 280 -64.63 -3.83 34.58
N ASN A 281 -63.80 -2.88 34.14
CA ASN A 281 -64.10 -2.00 33.00
C ASN A 281 -63.63 -2.55 31.64
N TRP A 282 -63.01 -3.74 31.60
CA TRP A 282 -62.51 -4.36 30.36
C TRP A 282 -63.52 -5.30 29.66
N HIS A 283 -64.74 -5.41 30.18
CA HIS A 283 -65.82 -6.23 29.59
C HIS A 283 -66.91 -5.42 28.87
N LEU A 284 -66.66 -4.15 28.54
CA LEU A 284 -67.62 -3.30 27.82
C LEU A 284 -67.04 -2.53 26.61
N ASN A 285 -65.93 -2.95 26.02
CA ASN A 285 -65.49 -2.50 24.68
C ASN A 285 -64.63 -3.55 24.00
#